data_AF-A0A849MLE1-F1
#
_entry.id   AF-A0A849MLE1-F1
#
_cell.length_a   1.000
_cell.length_b   1.000
_cell.length_c   1.000
_cell.angle_alpha   90.00
_cell.angle_beta   90.00
_cell.angle_gamma   90.00
#
_symmetry.space_group_name_H-M   'P 1'
#
loop_
_entity.id
_entity.type
_entity.pdbx_description
1 polymer ?
#
loop_
_entity_poly.entity_id
_entity_poly.type
_entity_poly.pdbx_seq_one_letter_code
_entity_poly.pdbx_strand_id
1 'polypeptide(L)'
;MKKNKMIKLLFAMTTTLLMNNVIAAEGEIEQLSVEHGCVTCHSVTQQKTDAKPVAPSFIDIAKRFHAEGDYEYLVNIIKYGSNPYKSDWKGKITGAAMPPNKGIMSDFEINKLLVAILSLDNK
;
A
#
# COMPACT_ATOMS: atom_id res chain seq x y z
N MET A 1 56.72 14.89 -17.07
CA MET A 1 55.74 13.94 -16.48
C MET A 1 55.05 14.60 -15.29
N LYS A 2 53.78 15.02 -15.42
CA LYS A 2 52.84 15.29 -14.30
C LYS A 2 51.43 15.19 -14.86
N LYS A 3 50.77 14.05 -14.64
CA LYS A 3 49.45 13.71 -15.19
C LYS A 3 48.34 14.13 -14.22
N ASN A 4 47.45 14.98 -14.73
CA ASN A 4 45.99 15.07 -14.55
C ASN A 4 45.39 15.06 -13.13
N LYS A 5 45.21 16.26 -12.57
CA LYS A 5 44.15 16.58 -11.59
C LYS A 5 42.83 16.79 -12.35
N MET A 6 42.06 15.76 -12.69
CA MET A 6 40.74 16.00 -13.29
C MET A 6 39.74 14.82 -13.24
N ILE A 7 39.66 14.10 -12.12
CA ILE A 7 38.59 13.11 -11.93
C ILE A 7 38.14 13.12 -10.46
N LYS A 8 37.37 14.13 -10.06
CA LYS A 8 36.58 14.13 -8.80
C LYS A 8 35.37 15.03 -8.97
N LEU A 9 34.46 14.68 -9.88
CA LEU A 9 33.12 15.26 -9.88
C LEU A 9 32.24 14.40 -10.79
N LEU A 10 31.59 13.35 -10.26
CA LEU A 10 30.41 12.71 -10.88
C LEU A 10 29.97 11.54 -9.98
N PHE A 11 29.48 11.83 -8.78
CA PHE A 11 28.72 10.85 -7.98
C PHE A 11 27.83 11.54 -6.95
N ALA A 12 26.84 12.31 -7.39
CA ALA A 12 25.82 12.86 -6.49
C ALA A 12 24.58 13.34 -7.28
N MET A 13 23.88 12.45 -8.01
CA MET A 13 22.59 12.82 -8.60
C MET A 13 21.72 11.62 -8.99
N THR A 14 21.34 10.76 -8.04
CA THR A 14 20.33 9.71 -8.31
C THR A 14 19.35 9.45 -7.17
N THR A 15 19.51 10.02 -5.98
CA THR A 15 18.66 9.71 -4.82
C THR A 15 17.35 10.50 -4.72
N THR A 16 17.15 11.55 -5.53
CA THR A 16 15.99 12.46 -5.37
C THR A 16 14.69 11.94 -5.99
N LEU A 17 14.74 11.02 -6.96
CA LEU A 17 13.54 10.60 -7.71
C LEU A 17 12.64 9.64 -6.91
N LEU A 18 13.22 8.84 -5.99
CA LEU A 18 12.47 7.86 -5.22
C LEU A 18 11.62 8.50 -4.12
N MET A 19 12.06 9.63 -3.54
CA MET A 19 11.34 10.27 -2.43
C MET A 19 10.04 10.96 -2.86
N ASN A 20 9.98 11.51 -4.09
CA ASN A 20 8.77 12.18 -4.58
C ASN A 20 7.60 11.21 -4.77
N ASN A 21 7.87 9.97 -5.20
CA ASN A 21 6.83 8.96 -5.42
C ASN A 21 6.25 8.45 -4.09
N VAL A 22 7.06 8.35 -3.03
CA VAL A 22 6.60 7.91 -1.71
C VAL A 22 5.68 8.95 -1.08
N ILE A 23 6.04 10.24 -1.12
CA ILE A 23 5.21 11.33 -0.56
C ILE A 23 3.86 11.42 -1.29
N ALA A 24 3.86 11.26 -2.61
CA ALA A 24 2.63 11.26 -3.39
C ALA A 24 1.74 10.04 -3.05
N ALA A 25 2.32 8.85 -2.92
CA ALA A 25 1.58 7.65 -2.53
C ALA A 25 0.98 7.76 -1.11
N GLU A 26 1.75 8.28 -0.15
CA GLU A 26 1.26 8.50 1.23
C GLU A 26 0.08 9.48 1.26
N GLY A 27 0.14 10.59 0.52
CA GLY A 27 -0.96 11.55 0.43
C GLY A 27 -2.22 10.96 -0.24
N GLU A 28 -2.06 10.12 -1.26
CA GLU A 28 -3.19 9.44 -1.91
C GLU A 28 -3.83 8.39 -1.01
N ILE A 29 -3.03 7.63 -0.26
CA ILE A 29 -3.52 6.69 0.75
C ILE A 29 -4.29 7.47 1.79
N GLU A 30 -3.72 8.52 2.39
CA GLU A 30 -4.40 9.32 3.42
C GLU A 30 -5.75 9.83 2.94
N GLN A 31 -5.80 10.50 1.78
CA GLN A 31 -7.02 11.10 1.27
C GLN A 31 -8.14 10.07 1.03
N LEU A 32 -7.88 9.07 0.17
CA LEU A 32 -8.91 8.12 -0.24
C LEU A 32 -9.29 7.15 0.88
N SER A 33 -8.34 6.75 1.72
CA SER A 33 -8.63 5.82 2.82
C SER A 33 -9.42 6.47 3.95
N VAL A 34 -9.29 7.78 4.16
CA VAL A 34 -10.12 8.55 5.10
C VAL A 34 -11.50 8.78 4.50
N GLU A 35 -11.58 9.27 3.27
CA GLU A 35 -12.85 9.60 2.59
C GLU A 35 -13.81 8.41 2.50
N HIS A 36 -13.27 7.21 2.24
CA HIS A 36 -14.06 5.98 2.13
C HIS A 36 -14.02 5.10 3.39
N GLY A 37 -13.49 5.61 4.51
CA GLY A 37 -13.51 4.92 5.80
C GLY A 37 -12.65 3.65 5.89
N CYS A 38 -11.72 3.43 4.97
CA CYS A 38 -10.84 2.27 4.99
C CYS A 38 -9.99 2.23 6.28
N VAL A 39 -9.61 3.41 6.80
CA VAL A 39 -8.81 3.55 8.03
C VAL A 39 -9.56 3.19 9.31
N THR A 40 -10.88 2.95 9.25
CA THR A 40 -11.64 2.43 10.40
C THR A 40 -11.15 1.04 10.82
N CYS A 41 -10.66 0.24 9.86
CA CYS A 41 -10.19 -1.13 10.11
C CYS A 41 -8.72 -1.35 9.72
N HIS A 42 -8.23 -0.61 8.72
CA HIS A 42 -6.86 -0.74 8.23
C HIS A 42 -5.96 0.36 8.80
N SER A 43 -4.78 -0.03 9.26
CA SER A 43 -3.69 0.90 9.56
C SER A 43 -2.75 0.99 8.36
N VAL A 44 -2.05 2.12 8.21
CA VAL A 44 -0.98 2.23 7.20
C VAL A 44 0.16 1.25 7.54
N THR A 45 0.59 1.26 8.80
CA THR A 45 1.69 0.43 9.32
C THR A 45 1.18 -0.70 10.22
N GLN A 46 2.03 -1.70 10.48
CA GLN A 46 1.70 -2.77 11.43
C GLN A 46 1.53 -2.22 12.85
N GLN A 47 0.55 -2.75 13.59
CA GLN A 47 0.37 -2.43 15.00
C GLN A 47 1.50 -3.07 15.83
N LYS A 48 2.10 -2.31 16.75
CA LYS A 48 3.16 -2.77 17.66
C LYS A 48 2.58 -3.34 18.95
N THR A 49 1.57 -4.19 18.85
CA THR A 49 0.89 -4.79 20.00
C THR A 49 0.70 -6.28 19.77
N ASP A 50 0.58 -7.07 20.83
CA ASP A 50 0.30 -8.51 20.74
C ASP A 50 -1.16 -8.81 20.31
N ALA A 51 -2.03 -7.79 20.30
CA ALA A 51 -3.39 -7.95 19.82
C ALA A 51 -3.42 -8.05 18.29
N LYS A 52 -4.25 -8.97 17.78
CA LYS A 52 -4.49 -9.11 16.34
C LYS A 52 -5.24 -7.89 15.81
N PRO A 53 -4.79 -7.26 14.71
CA PRO A 53 -5.49 -6.11 14.14
C PRO A 53 -6.84 -6.52 13.53
N VAL A 54 -7.73 -5.55 13.32
CA VAL A 54 -9.05 -5.78 12.71
C VAL A 54 -8.90 -6.20 11.25
N ALA A 55 -8.01 -5.54 10.51
CA ALA A 55 -7.69 -5.83 9.13
C ALA A 55 -6.16 -5.76 8.92
N PRO A 56 -5.61 -6.32 7.83
CA PRO A 56 -4.18 -6.21 7.56
C PRO A 56 -3.77 -4.75 7.35
N SER A 57 -2.54 -4.38 7.73
CA SER A 57 -2.04 -3.05 7.41
C SER A 57 -1.83 -2.89 5.90
N PHE A 58 -1.85 -1.65 5.39
CA PHE A 58 -1.56 -1.40 3.97
C PHE A 58 -0.14 -1.86 3.60
N ILE A 59 0.84 -1.73 4.51
CA ILE A 59 2.18 -2.31 4.33
C ILE A 59 2.13 -3.85 4.22
N ASP A 60 1.30 -4.53 5.02
CA ASP A 60 1.18 -5.99 4.90
C ASP A 60 0.57 -6.41 3.57
N ILE A 61 -0.44 -5.66 3.10
CA ILE A 61 -1.05 -5.87 1.78
C ILE A 61 0.00 -5.67 0.69
N ALA A 62 0.75 -4.56 0.73
CA ALA A 62 1.84 -4.31 -0.21
C ALA A 62 2.85 -5.47 -0.22
N LYS A 63 3.35 -5.87 0.95
CA LYS A 63 4.28 -7.00 1.11
C LYS A 63 3.76 -8.29 0.51
N ARG A 64 2.48 -8.61 0.74
CA ARG A 64 1.86 -9.84 0.28
C ARG A 64 1.72 -9.89 -1.23
N PHE A 65 1.36 -8.77 -1.86
CA PHE A 65 0.87 -8.75 -3.26
C PHE A 65 1.81 -8.09 -4.27
N HIS A 66 2.91 -7.47 -3.84
CA HIS A 66 3.88 -6.82 -4.73
C HIS A 66 4.48 -7.75 -5.81
N ALA A 67 4.54 -9.06 -5.56
CA ALA A 67 5.19 -10.03 -6.44
C ALA A 67 4.23 -10.98 -7.20
N GLU A 68 2.94 -11.02 -6.87
CA GLU A 68 2.06 -12.15 -7.28
C GLU A 68 1.06 -11.84 -8.40
N GLY A 69 0.97 -10.59 -8.88
CA GLY A 69 0.11 -10.26 -10.02
C GLY A 69 -1.40 -10.30 -9.73
N ASP A 70 -1.80 -10.41 -8.46
CA ASP A 70 -3.20 -10.52 -8.01
C ASP A 70 -3.94 -9.16 -7.93
N TYR A 71 -3.63 -8.24 -8.85
CA TYR A 71 -4.22 -6.90 -8.84
C TYR A 71 -5.74 -6.93 -9.01
N GLU A 72 -6.25 -7.71 -9.97
CA GLU A 72 -7.70 -7.86 -10.19
C GLU A 72 -8.42 -8.47 -8.99
N TYR A 73 -7.76 -9.38 -8.27
CA TYR A 73 -8.28 -9.96 -7.04
C TYR A 73 -8.46 -8.87 -5.97
N LEU A 74 -7.47 -8.00 -5.78
CA LEU A 74 -7.55 -6.88 -4.84
C LEU A 74 -8.62 -5.87 -5.24
N VAL A 75 -8.73 -5.54 -6.53
CA VAL A 75 -9.83 -4.69 -7.04
C VAL A 75 -11.18 -5.31 -6.72
N ASN A 76 -11.35 -6.62 -6.91
CA ASN A 76 -12.59 -7.32 -6.59
C ASN A 76 -12.90 -7.32 -5.09
N ILE A 77 -11.89 -7.49 -4.23
CA ILE A 77 -12.09 -7.35 -2.77
C ILE A 77 -12.56 -5.96 -2.40
N ILE A 78 -11.96 -4.90 -2.97
CA ILE A 78 -12.36 -3.53 -2.66
C ILE A 78 -13.80 -3.28 -3.13
N LYS A 79 -14.16 -3.71 -4.35
CA LYS A 79 -15.50 -3.53 -4.92
C LYS A 79 -16.57 -4.32 -4.18
N TYR A 80 -16.31 -5.59 -3.91
CA TYR A 80 -17.35 -6.55 -3.51
C TYR A 80 -17.22 -7.06 -2.08
N GLY A 81 -16.19 -6.63 -1.36
CA GLY A 81 -15.89 -7.09 -0.02
C GLY A 81 -15.08 -8.38 0.00
N SER A 82 -14.65 -8.78 1.21
CA SER A 82 -13.88 -10.00 1.42
C SER A 82 -14.72 -11.12 2.02
N ASN A 83 -14.31 -12.37 1.79
CA ASN A 83 -14.96 -13.54 2.36
C ASN A 83 -14.34 -13.90 3.72
N PRO A 84 -15.13 -14.01 4.81
CA PRO A 84 -14.62 -14.36 6.15
C PRO A 84 -13.95 -15.74 6.23
N TYR A 85 -14.29 -16.65 5.33
CA TYR A 85 -13.82 -18.03 5.34
C TYR A 85 -12.67 -18.29 4.36
N LYS A 86 -12.43 -17.36 3.42
CA LYS A 86 -11.42 -17.46 2.35
C LYS A 86 -10.66 -16.14 2.23
N SER A 87 -9.67 -15.96 3.11
CA SER A 87 -8.80 -14.79 3.17
C SER A 87 -7.38 -15.22 3.50
N ASP A 88 -6.39 -14.63 2.82
CA ASP A 88 -4.95 -14.77 3.10
C ASP A 88 -4.58 -14.34 4.54
N TRP A 89 -5.49 -13.62 5.18
CA TRP A 89 -5.38 -13.07 6.52
C TRP A 89 -6.08 -13.92 7.59
N LYS A 90 -6.65 -15.07 7.22
CA LYS A 90 -7.35 -15.96 8.17
C LYS A 90 -6.43 -16.30 9.36
N GLY A 91 -6.93 -16.06 10.56
CA GLY A 91 -6.18 -16.28 11.81
C GLY A 91 -5.13 -15.23 12.15
N LYS A 92 -4.83 -14.27 11.25
CA LYS A 92 -3.91 -13.14 11.47
C LYS A 92 -4.64 -11.86 11.89
N ILE A 93 -5.92 -11.73 11.53
CA ILE A 93 -6.77 -10.59 11.85
C ILE A 93 -8.01 -11.02 12.65
N THR A 94 -8.71 -10.07 13.25
CA THR A 94 -9.96 -10.29 14.00
C THR A 94 -11.23 -9.95 13.22
N GLY A 95 -11.13 -9.11 12.17
CA GLY A 95 -12.25 -8.75 11.33
C GLY A 95 -12.79 -9.93 10.53
N ALA A 96 -14.12 -10.06 10.49
CA ALA A 96 -14.78 -11.13 9.75
C ALA A 96 -14.78 -10.85 8.25
N ALA A 97 -15.31 -9.71 7.80
CA ALA A 97 -15.43 -9.40 6.37
C ALA A 97 -15.18 -7.92 6.10
N MET A 98 -14.53 -7.61 4.99
CA MET A 98 -14.45 -6.27 4.44
C MET A 98 -15.76 -5.94 3.73
N PRO A 99 -16.39 -4.78 4.00
CA PRO A 99 -17.62 -4.38 3.31
C PRO A 99 -17.36 -4.02 1.84
N PRO A 100 -18.36 -4.17 0.95
CA PRO A 100 -18.25 -3.77 -0.45
C PRO A 100 -18.22 -2.24 -0.61
N ASN A 101 -17.40 -1.73 -1.53
CA ASN A 101 -17.34 -0.29 -1.87
C ASN A 101 -17.94 0.03 -3.25
N LYS A 102 -18.49 -0.96 -3.98
CA LYS A 102 -19.13 -0.72 -5.26
C LYS A 102 -20.28 0.29 -5.12
N GLY A 103 -20.22 1.36 -5.90
CA GLY A 103 -21.22 2.44 -5.87
C GLY A 103 -20.93 3.52 -4.82
N ILE A 104 -19.91 3.33 -3.98
CA ILE A 104 -19.37 4.34 -3.06
C ILE A 104 -18.07 4.91 -3.61
N MET A 105 -17.22 4.05 -4.19
CA MET A 105 -16.00 4.42 -4.90
C MET A 105 -16.16 4.19 -6.40
N SER A 106 -15.59 5.08 -7.21
CA SER A 106 -15.40 4.87 -8.64
C SER A 106 -14.28 3.87 -8.90
N ASP A 107 -14.30 3.25 -10.08
CA ASP A 107 -13.22 2.35 -10.51
C ASP A 107 -11.87 3.09 -10.54
N PHE A 108 -11.85 4.37 -10.92
CA PHE A 108 -10.64 5.18 -10.92
C PHE A 108 -10.06 5.34 -9.51
N GLU A 109 -10.88 5.69 -8.52
CA GLU A 109 -10.45 5.85 -7.12
C GLU A 109 -9.96 4.53 -6.53
N ILE A 110 -10.63 3.42 -6.83
CA ILE A 110 -10.21 2.08 -6.40
C ILE A 110 -8.82 1.76 -6.95
N ASN A 111 -8.61 1.96 -8.25
CA ASN A 111 -7.32 1.69 -8.88
C ASN A 111 -6.22 2.60 -8.31
N LYS A 112 -6.53 3.90 -8.14
CA LYS A 112 -5.61 4.90 -7.59
C LYS A 112 -5.17 4.55 -6.17
N LEU A 113 -6.11 4.27 -5.28
CA LEU A 113 -5.82 3.83 -3.91
C LEU A 113 -4.98 2.56 -3.90
N LEU A 114 -5.34 1.57 -4.71
CA LEU A 114 -4.63 0.30 -4.74
C LEU A 114 -3.20 0.44 -5.26
N VAL A 115 -2.96 1.25 -6.30
CA VAL A 115 -1.61 1.55 -6.79
C VAL A 115 -0.79 2.24 -5.70
N ALA A 116 -1.36 3.20 -4.98
CA ALA A 116 -0.67 3.88 -3.89
C ALA A 116 -0.29 2.90 -2.76
N ILE A 117 -1.23 2.03 -2.35
CA ILE A 117 -0.98 0.96 -1.36
C ILE A 117 0.15 0.04 -1.82
N LEU A 118 0.09 -0.47 -3.05
CA LEU A 118 1.10 -1.40 -3.57
C LEU A 118 2.46 -0.74 -3.81
N SER A 119 2.53 0.59 -3.81
CA SER A 119 3.77 1.35 -3.90
C SER A 119 4.44 1.60 -2.54
N LEU A 120 3.82 1.17 -1.44
CA LEU A 120 4.43 1.25 -0.11
C LEU A 120 5.68 0.37 -0.04
N ASP A 121 6.82 1.01 0.20
CA ASP A 121 8.12 0.35 0.19
C ASP A 121 8.42 -0.35 1.53
N ASN A 122 9.07 -1.52 1.45
CA ASN A 122 9.40 -2.34 2.60
C ASN A 122 10.69 -1.84 3.26
N LYS A 123 10.63 -0.75 4.01
CA LYS A 123 11.72 -0.40 4.94
C LYS A 123 11.53 -1.04 6.31
#